data_AF-L9X226-F1
#
_entry.id   AF-L9X226-F1
#
_cell.length_a   1.000
_cell.length_b   1.000
_cell.length_c   1.000
_cell.angle_alpha   90.00
_cell.angle_beta   90.00
_cell.angle_gamma   90.00
#
_symmetry.space_group_name_H-M   'P 1'
#
loop_
_entity.id
_entity.type
_entity.pdbx_description
1 polymer ?
#
loop_
_entity_poly.entity_id
_entity_poly.type
_entity_poly.pdbx_seq_one_letter_code
_entity_poly.pdbx_strand_id
1 'polypeptide(L)'
;MPLEFSSSDDAPSREHVFGVLTDDDCRAIIATLEEPRTVAETAEEIDRPLSTTYRKLDRLTEAGLVRETVGVGRSRSRKSRYVADFDRVAIGLDDDRSLRVDVENSSNPLVGLWTQDS
;
A
#
# COMPACT_ATOMS: atom_id res chain seq x y z
N MET A 1 -21.10 -30.35 -4.61
CA MET A 1 -19.98 -29.89 -3.76
C MET A 1 -20.08 -28.38 -3.66
N PRO A 2 -20.24 -27.77 -2.48
CA PRO A 2 -19.91 -26.37 -2.31
C PRO A 2 -18.38 -26.26 -2.21
N LEU A 3 -17.82 -25.24 -2.85
CA LEU A 3 -16.41 -24.91 -2.71
C LEU A 3 -16.23 -24.30 -1.31
N GLU A 4 -15.45 -24.96 -0.45
CA GLU A 4 -15.05 -24.39 0.82
C GLU A 4 -14.10 -23.22 0.53
N PHE A 5 -14.63 -22.01 0.60
CA PHE A 5 -13.81 -20.81 0.66
C PHE A 5 -13.13 -20.82 2.02
N SER A 6 -11.87 -21.26 2.04
CA SER A 6 -10.99 -20.98 3.16
C SER A 6 -10.91 -19.46 3.28
N SER A 7 -11.61 -18.90 4.28
CA SER A 7 -11.26 -17.59 4.83
C SER A 7 -9.85 -17.71 5.38
N SER A 8 -8.86 -17.55 4.52
CA SER A 8 -7.51 -17.24 4.95
C SER A 8 -7.56 -15.79 5.41
N ASP A 9 -7.73 -15.66 6.72
CA ASP A 9 -7.69 -14.43 7.53
C ASP A 9 -6.26 -13.87 7.55
N ASP A 10 -5.75 -13.51 6.37
CA ASP A 10 -4.46 -12.81 6.17
C ASP A 10 -4.57 -11.74 5.07
N ALA A 11 -5.71 -11.65 4.39
CA ALA A 11 -6.01 -10.53 3.49
C ALA A 11 -6.38 -9.28 4.32
N PRO A 12 -5.91 -8.08 3.93
CA PRO A 12 -6.26 -6.84 4.62
C PRO A 12 -7.77 -6.74 4.74
N SER A 13 -8.29 -6.57 5.97
CA SER A 13 -9.73 -6.59 6.20
C SER A 13 -10.41 -5.51 5.33
N ARG A 14 -11.46 -5.88 4.60
CA ARG A 14 -12.14 -5.02 3.59
C ARG A 14 -12.44 -3.60 4.10
N GLU A 15 -12.82 -3.50 5.37
CA GLU A 15 -13.12 -2.23 6.05
C GLU A 15 -11.91 -1.30 6.13
N HIS A 16 -10.70 -1.84 6.29
CA HIS A 16 -9.45 -1.07 6.31
C HIS A 16 -9.13 -0.48 4.93
N VAL A 17 -9.28 -1.26 3.85
CA VAL A 17 -9.03 -0.77 2.48
C VAL A 17 -9.96 0.39 2.13
N PHE A 18 -11.26 0.27 2.40
CA PHE A 18 -12.21 1.35 2.17
C PHE A 18 -11.96 2.58 3.04
N GLY A 19 -11.70 2.39 4.33
CA GLY A 19 -11.42 3.48 5.25
C GLY A 19 -10.18 4.28 4.81
N VAL A 20 -9.18 3.60 4.25
CA VAL A 20 -7.98 4.23 3.73
C VAL A 20 -8.22 4.93 2.39
N LEU A 21 -8.92 4.29 1.45
CA LEU A 21 -9.17 4.88 0.12
C LEU A 21 -10.17 6.05 0.15
N THR A 22 -11.01 6.15 1.17
CA THR A 22 -11.91 7.32 1.35
C THR A 22 -11.19 8.52 1.95
N ASP A 23 -10.00 8.34 2.52
CA ASP A 23 -9.21 9.41 3.13
C ASP A 23 -8.37 10.17 2.08
N ASP A 24 -8.56 11.49 1.99
CA ASP A 24 -7.86 12.32 1.00
C ASP A 24 -6.34 12.32 1.18
N ASP A 25 -5.85 12.27 2.41
CA ASP A 25 -4.40 12.23 2.67
C ASP A 25 -3.82 10.90 2.24
N CYS A 26 -4.52 9.79 2.46
CA CYS A 26 -4.09 8.48 1.99
C CYS A 26 -4.02 8.42 0.47
N ARG A 27 -5.02 8.98 -0.23
CA ARG A 27 -5.02 9.09 -1.70
C ARG A 27 -3.87 9.94 -2.20
N ALA A 28 -3.59 11.07 -1.54
CA ALA A 28 -2.45 11.92 -1.86
C ALA A 28 -1.13 11.16 -1.66
N ILE A 29 -0.96 10.43 -0.55
CA ILE A 29 0.22 9.60 -0.30
C ILE A 29 0.41 8.58 -1.42
N ILE A 30 -0.62 7.80 -1.77
CA ILE A 30 -0.53 6.80 -2.85
C ILE A 30 -0.02 7.44 -4.14
N ALA A 31 -0.53 8.62 -4.50
CA ALA A 31 -0.12 9.34 -5.70
C ALA A 31 1.36 9.77 -5.69
N THR A 32 1.97 9.96 -4.51
CA THR A 32 3.41 10.29 -4.39
C THR A 32 4.34 9.08 -4.51
N LEU A 33 3.82 7.87 -4.28
CA LEU A 33 4.60 6.63 -4.16
C LEU A 33 4.81 5.91 -5.51
N GLU A 34 4.80 6.65 -6.62
CA GLU A 34 5.24 6.16 -7.94
C GLU A 34 6.71 5.70 -7.90
N GLU A 35 7.51 6.30 -7.02
CA GLU A 35 8.88 5.90 -6.69
C GLU A 35 9.04 5.67 -5.17
N PRO A 36 10.04 4.87 -4.72
CA PRO A 36 10.24 4.63 -3.29
C PRO A 36 10.60 5.91 -2.51
N ARG A 37 9.72 6.36 -1.61
CA ARG A 37 9.92 7.58 -0.80
C ARG A 37 9.95 7.31 0.69
N THR A 38 10.68 8.13 1.43
CA THR A 38 10.66 8.12 2.89
C THR A 38 9.44 8.88 3.43
N VAL A 39 9.06 8.61 4.69
CA VAL A 39 7.99 9.35 5.38
C VAL A 39 8.18 10.87 5.31
N ALA A 40 9.43 11.33 5.39
CA ALA A 40 9.75 12.76 5.36
C ALA A 40 9.52 13.38 3.98
N GLU A 41 9.95 12.69 2.92
CA GLU A 41 9.74 13.14 1.53
C GLU A 41 8.25 13.17 1.19
N THR A 42 7.52 12.11 1.55
CA THR A 42 6.06 12.08 1.38
C THR A 42 5.39 13.22 2.14
N ALA A 43 5.76 13.46 3.40
CA ALA A 43 5.16 14.51 4.25
C ALA A 43 5.38 15.92 3.68
N GLU A 44 6.57 16.18 3.13
CA GLU A 44 6.89 17.45 2.47
C GLU A 44 6.07 17.64 1.20
N GLU A 45 5.89 16.60 0.39
CA GLU A 45 5.19 16.66 -0.89
C GLU A 45 3.67 16.87 -0.76
N ILE A 46 3.05 16.22 0.22
CA ILE A 46 1.61 16.40 0.49
C ILE A 46 1.32 17.56 1.47
N ASP A 47 2.36 18.29 1.91
CA ASP A 47 2.30 19.36 2.91
C ASP A 47 1.54 18.95 4.20
N ARG A 48 1.97 17.83 4.79
CA ARG A 48 1.40 17.29 6.03
C ARG A 48 2.44 17.09 7.13
N PRO A 49 2.05 17.17 8.41
CA PRO A 49 2.94 16.85 9.51
C PRO A 49 3.45 15.40 9.44
N LEU A 50 4.74 15.21 9.77
CA LEU A 50 5.39 13.88 9.74
C LEU A 50 4.62 12.83 10.56
N SER A 51 4.06 13.20 11.71
CA SER A 51 3.28 12.30 12.57
C SER A 51 1.96 11.86 11.92
N THR A 52 1.33 12.74 11.14
CA THR A 52 0.12 12.41 10.37
C THR A 52 0.47 11.49 9.21
N THR A 53 1.51 11.84 8.43
CA THR A 53 1.96 11.03 7.30
C THR A 53 2.38 9.63 7.73
N TYR A 54 3.13 9.50 8.83
CA TYR A 54 3.51 8.21 9.40
C TYR A 54 2.28 7.34 9.70
N ARG A 55 1.28 7.89 10.40
CA ARG A 55 0.05 7.17 10.75
C ARG A 55 -0.75 6.73 9.52
N LYS A 56 -0.69 7.49 8.44
CA LYS A 56 -1.41 7.18 7.20
C LYS A 56 -0.68 6.10 6.40
N LEU A 57 0.66 6.19 6.31
CA LEU A 57 1.51 5.15 5.72
C LEU A 57 1.38 3.80 6.46
N ASP A 58 1.31 3.84 7.78
CA ASP A 58 1.08 2.67 8.63
C ASP A 58 -0.24 1.99 8.26
N ARG A 59 -1.34 2.76 8.21
CA ARG A 59 -2.67 2.25 7.77
C ARG A 59 -2.69 1.72 6.34
N LEU A 60 -1.99 2.39 5.41
CA LEU A 60 -1.86 1.94 4.03
C LEU A 60 -1.09 0.61 3.96
N THR A 61 -0.13 0.41 4.86
CA THR A 61 0.65 -0.83 4.97
C THR A 61 -0.18 -1.95 5.57
N GLU A 62 -0.94 -1.67 6.64
CA GLU A 62 -1.92 -2.61 7.22
C GLU A 62 -3.00 -3.02 6.21
N ALA A 63 -3.38 -2.10 5.32
CA ALA A 63 -4.34 -2.35 4.24
C ALA A 63 -3.72 -3.07 3.01
N GLY A 64 -2.42 -3.37 3.02
CA GLY A 64 -1.72 -4.04 1.90
C GLY A 64 -1.62 -3.21 0.62
N LEU A 65 -1.88 -1.90 0.68
CA LEU A 65 -1.80 -0.99 -0.46
C LEU A 65 -0.40 -0.39 -0.62
N VAL A 66 0.37 -0.34 0.46
CA VAL A 66 1.74 0.18 0.50
C VAL A 66 2.64 -0.85 1.16
N ARG A 67 3.89 -0.92 0.70
CA ARG A 67 4.92 -1.79 1.28
C ARG A 67 6.13 -0.99 1.72
N GLU A 68 6.65 -1.30 2.89
CA GLU A 68 7.95 -0.80 3.33
C GLU A 68 9.08 -1.54 2.58
N THR A 69 10.03 -0.79 2.03
CA THR A 69 11.23 -1.29 1.37
C THR A 69 12.47 -0.68 2.01
N VAL A 70 13.52 -1.50 2.13
CA VAL A 70 14.83 -1.06 2.61
C VAL A 70 15.63 -0.53 1.43
N GLY A 71 15.79 0.79 1.34
CA GLY A 71 16.55 1.41 0.25
C GLY A 71 18.02 1.00 0.26
N VAL A 72 18.47 0.23 -0.74
CA VAL A 72 19.90 0.03 -1.02
C VAL A 72 20.34 1.08 -2.04
N GLY A 73 20.42 2.33 -1.59
CA GLY A 73 21.08 3.41 -2.33
C GLY A 73 22.15 4.03 -1.44
N ARG A 74 23.18 4.66 -2.01
CA ARG A 74 24.34 5.27 -1.31
C ARG A 74 24.00 6.42 -0.34
N SER A 75 22.79 6.50 0.18
CA SER A 75 22.41 7.41 1.25
C SER A 75 22.64 6.74 2.60
N ARG A 76 23.50 7.35 3.42
CA ARG A 76 23.92 6.91 4.76
C ARG A 76 22.80 6.93 5.82
N SER A 77 21.54 7.05 5.42
CA SER A 77 20.40 7.15 6.33
C SER A 77 19.54 5.89 6.21
N ARG A 78 19.45 5.13 7.30
CA ARG A 78 18.60 3.93 7.46
C ARG A 78 17.10 4.27 7.49
N LYS A 79 16.65 5.20 6.64
CA LYS A 79 15.25 5.62 6.62
C LYS A 79 14.45 4.61 5.81
N SER A 80 13.41 4.06 6.43
CA SER A 80 12.37 3.27 5.78
C SER A 80 11.82 4.01 4.57
N ARG A 81 11.76 3.33 3.43
CA ARG A 81 11.11 3.81 2.21
C ARG A 81 9.82 3.04 2.00
N TYR A 82 8.88 3.65 1.31
CA TYR A 82 7.57 3.11 1.04
C TYR A 82 7.30 3.16 -0.46
N VAL A 83 6.57 2.18 -0.97
CA VAL A 83 6.15 2.09 -2.37
C VAL A 83 4.72 1.58 -2.44
N ALA A 84 3.93 2.04 -3.41
CA ALA A 84 2.61 1.46 -3.67
C ALA A 84 2.75 0.04 -4.23
N ASP A 85 1.94 -0.90 -3.75
CA ASP A 85 2.08 -2.34 -4.05
C ASP A 85 0.83 -2.92 -4.73
N PHE A 86 0.09 -2.09 -5.48
CA PHE A 86 -1.13 -2.47 -6.18
C PHE A 86 -1.31 -1.68 -7.48
N ASP A 87 -1.96 -2.31 -8.46
CA ASP A 87 -2.35 -1.63 -9.71
C ASP A 87 -3.87 -1.41 -9.77
N ARG A 88 -4.64 -2.24 -9.07
CA ARG A 88 -6.09 -2.20 -9.14
C ARG A 88 -6.74 -2.63 -7.83
N VAL A 89 -7.82 -1.94 -7.50
CA VAL A 89 -8.76 -2.33 -6.44
C VAL A 89 -10.12 -2.52 -7.10
N ALA A 90 -10.69 -3.72 -6.98
CA ALA A 90 -12.01 -4.06 -7.49
C ALA A 90 -13.00 -4.27 -6.35
N ILE A 91 -14.22 -3.78 -6.53
CA ILE A 91 -15.31 -3.93 -5.58
C ILE A 91 -16.41 -4.75 -6.24
N GLY A 92 -16.71 -5.90 -5.67
CA GLY A 92 -17.74 -6.81 -6.13
C GLY A 92 -18.88 -6.96 -5.13
N LEU A 93 -20.04 -7.41 -5.62
CA LEU A 93 -21.11 -7.92 -4.78
C LEU A 93 -21.31 -9.39 -5.15
N ASP A 94 -21.23 -10.27 -4.16
CA ASP A 94 -21.40 -11.70 -4.39
C ASP A 94 -22.85 -12.17 -4.32
N ASP A 95 -23.07 -13.45 -4.62
CA ASP A 95 -24.38 -14.11 -4.60
C ASP A 95 -25.09 -14.03 -3.24
N ASP A 96 -24.34 -13.95 -2.14
CA ASP A 96 -24.86 -13.78 -0.77
C ASP A 96 -25.12 -12.30 -0.42
N ARG A 97 -25.00 -11.39 -1.41
CA ARG A 97 -25.08 -9.94 -1.25
C ARG A 97 -24.01 -9.37 -0.29
N SER A 98 -22.84 -10.01 -0.22
CA SER A 98 -21.70 -9.50 0.53
C SER A 98 -20.75 -8.72 -0.39
N LEU A 99 -20.23 -7.57 0.10
CA LEU A 99 -19.39 -6.65 -0.68
C LEU A 99 -17.92 -7.07 -0.68
N ARG A 100 -17.40 -7.69 -1.73
CA ARG A 100 -16.01 -8.16 -1.84
C ARG A 100 -15.07 -7.05 -2.29
N VAL A 101 -13.86 -7.05 -1.73
CA VAL A 101 -12.76 -6.16 -2.15
C VAL A 101 -11.62 -7.05 -2.58
N ASP A 102 -11.19 -6.88 -3.81
CA ASP A 102 -10.06 -7.59 -4.39
C ASP A 102 -8.98 -6.54 -4.71
N VAL A 103 -7.79 -6.73 -4.12
CA VAL A 103 -6.63 -5.88 -4.40
C VAL A 103 -5.70 -6.69 -5.29
N GLU A 104 -5.54 -6.25 -6.53
CA GLU A 104 -4.60 -6.84 -7.48
C GLU A 104 -3.25 -6.15 -7.27
N ASN A 105 -2.33 -6.87 -6.61
CA ASN A 105 -1.00 -6.38 -6.37
C ASN A 105 -0.27 -6.14 -7.68
N SER A 106 0.52 -5.07 -7.70
CA SER A 106 1.35 -4.79 -8.85
C SER A 106 2.34 -5.92 -8.99
N SER A 107 2.14 -6.78 -9.99
CA SER A 107 3.13 -7.77 -10.39
C SER A 107 4.22 -7.06 -11.18
N ASN A 108 4.72 -5.96 -10.62
CA ASN A 108 5.81 -5.21 -11.19
C ASN A 108 7.10 -5.84 -10.66
N PRO A 109 7.77 -6.71 -11.46
CA PRO A 109 9.09 -7.22 -11.10
C PRO A 109 10.11 -6.08 -10.90
N LEU A 110 9.78 -4.82 -11.24
CA LEU A 110 10.60 -3.67 -10.91
C LEU A 110 10.82 -3.48 -9.41
N VAL A 111 9.97 -3.96 -8.50
CA VAL A 111 10.31 -3.91 -7.06
C VAL A 111 11.52 -4.81 -6.72
N GLY A 112 11.74 -5.87 -7.52
CA GLY A 112 12.94 -6.72 -7.47
C GLY A 112 14.04 -6.32 -8.46
N LEU A 113 13.74 -5.46 -9.45
CA LEU A 113 14.71 -4.95 -10.43
C LEU A 113 15.45 -3.69 -9.95
N TRP A 114 15.39 -3.37 -8.66
CA TRP A 114 16.37 -2.49 -8.00
C TRP A 114 17.43 -3.30 -7.22
N THR A 115 17.39 -4.64 -7.34
CA THR A 115 18.35 -5.56 -6.70
C THR A 115 19.55 -5.90 -7.59
N GLN A 116 19.53 -5.60 -8.90
CA GLN A 116 20.60 -6.01 -9.81
C GLN A 116 20.99 -4.92 -10.81
N ASP A 117 21.82 -3.98 -10.37
CA ASP A 117 22.89 -3.45 -11.23
C ASP A 117 24.17 -3.34 -10.39
N SER A 118 24.98 -4.41 -10.45
CA SER A 118 26.41 -4.43 -10.13
C SER A 118 27.04 -5.70 -10.70
#